data_AF-A0A951JHM5-F1
#
_entry.id   AF-A0A951JHM5-F1
#
_cell.length_a   1.000
_cell.length_b   1.000
_cell.length_c   1.000
_cell.angle_alpha   90.00
_cell.angle_beta   90.00
_cell.angle_gamma   90.00
#
_symmetry.space_group_name_H-M   'P 1'
#
loop_
_entity.id
_entity.type
_entity.pdbx_description
1 polymer ?
#
loop_
_entity_poly.entity_id
_entity_poly.type
_entity_poly.pdbx_seq_one_letter_code
_entity_poly.pdbx_strand_id
1 'polypeptide(L)'
;MLGAHPLERGEAAALERLTGGHGLDRRAAANLLGYLTEQREATGALPTDRDLVVERFRDELGDWRVCVLTPFGARVHAPWALALRALVSARVGYDVQAVWSDDGIVLTVADGDEPPGLDVLLPDPEEVQERVLEELGRSPLFASQFRENAARALLLPRRRPGQRTPLFAQRLRAQKLMAIAMEYPSFPIVIETYRACLQDVFDVPALQEVLRAVERREVRVHEVETASASPFARSLVYAYVAAYLYEGDSPAAERRAQALSLDMKLLRELLGEADLRELLDADVLAKLESQLQRRSEDRRARHPDGLHDVLRQVGDLTADEADERCEGDAAPWLRELEGARRALRVRVAGRDAWIAVEDAGLYRDALGVAPPPGVASAFLEPVERPVETLLLRFARTHGPFTADEVAGRFGLVPAQARLLLETVAGEERVLRGEFRPSAAGEEWCDPDVLRQAKRRTIARLRGQVAPVGREALGRFLPA
;
A
#
# COMPACT_ATOMS: atom_id res chain seq x y z
N MET A 1 33.04 -35.18 -9.11
CA MET A 1 32.79 -34.61 -7.77
C MET A 1 32.91 -33.10 -7.88
N LEU A 2 31.85 -32.43 -8.36
CA LEU A 2 31.78 -30.98 -8.41
C LEU A 2 31.53 -30.49 -6.98
N GLY A 3 32.49 -29.76 -6.42
CA GLY A 3 32.41 -29.24 -5.06
C GLY A 3 31.28 -28.22 -4.94
N ALA A 4 30.41 -28.40 -3.94
CA ALA A 4 29.33 -27.49 -3.59
C ALA A 4 29.80 -26.02 -3.49
N HIS A 5 28.95 -25.11 -3.93
CA HIS A 5 29.16 -23.66 -3.98
C HIS A 5 29.42 -23.10 -2.55
N PRO A 6 30.23 -22.03 -2.36
CA PRO A 6 30.53 -21.50 -1.02
C PRO A 6 29.29 -21.15 -0.18
N LEU A 7 28.20 -20.72 -0.84
CA LEU A 7 26.90 -20.46 -0.20
C LEU A 7 26.23 -21.75 0.30
N GLU A 8 26.26 -22.84 -0.48
CA GLU A 8 25.69 -24.15 -0.11
C GLU A 8 26.42 -24.76 1.10
N ARG A 9 27.74 -24.52 1.24
CA ARG A 9 28.51 -24.94 2.41
C ARG A 9 28.15 -24.12 3.66
N GLY A 10 27.85 -22.83 3.48
CA GLY A 10 27.39 -21.95 4.55
C GLY A 10 26.02 -22.35 5.09
N GLU A 11 25.08 -22.68 4.20
CA GLU A 11 23.73 -23.12 4.58
C GLU A 11 23.73 -24.47 5.30
N ALA A 12 24.50 -25.45 4.81
CA ALA A 12 24.61 -26.74 5.46
C ALA A 12 25.18 -26.63 6.88
N ALA A 13 26.23 -25.81 7.06
CA ALA A 13 26.83 -25.54 8.37
C ALA A 13 25.87 -24.75 9.29
N ALA A 14 25.10 -23.82 8.75
CA ALA A 14 24.11 -23.07 9.52
C ALA A 14 22.96 -23.97 9.98
N LEU A 15 22.49 -24.88 9.11
CA LEU A 15 21.46 -25.86 9.45
C LEU A 15 21.94 -26.84 10.54
N GLU A 16 23.18 -27.31 10.45
CA GLU A 16 23.79 -28.16 11.49
C GLU A 16 23.91 -27.41 12.82
N ARG A 17 24.31 -26.13 12.80
CA ARG A 17 24.38 -25.30 13.99
C ARG A 17 23.01 -25.10 14.64
N LEU A 18 21.98 -24.80 13.86
CA LEU A 18 20.62 -24.57 14.37
C LEU A 18 20.01 -25.86 14.94
N THR A 19 20.20 -26.99 14.27
CA THR A 19 19.65 -28.27 14.72
C THR A 19 20.44 -28.88 15.88
N GLY A 20 21.77 -28.87 15.82
CA GLY A 20 22.64 -29.47 16.84
C GLY A 20 22.90 -28.59 18.06
N GLY A 21 23.03 -27.27 17.87
CA GLY A 21 23.40 -26.34 18.94
C GLY A 21 22.23 -25.59 19.58
N HIS A 22 21.11 -25.45 18.88
CA HIS A 22 19.95 -24.67 19.34
C HIS A 22 18.66 -25.47 19.43
N GLY A 23 18.69 -26.77 19.11
CA GLY A 23 17.56 -27.68 19.29
C GLY A 23 16.38 -27.44 18.36
N LEU A 24 16.56 -26.69 17.27
CA LEU A 24 15.51 -26.55 16.25
C LEU A 24 15.34 -27.86 15.50
N ASP A 25 14.10 -28.22 15.17
CA ASP A 25 13.87 -29.26 14.18
C ASP A 25 14.32 -28.79 12.78
N ARG A 26 14.50 -29.74 11.86
CA ARG A 26 15.03 -29.45 10.52
C ARG A 26 14.15 -28.50 9.70
N ARG A 27 12.82 -28.53 9.89
CA ARG A 27 11.89 -27.64 9.17
C ARG A 27 11.96 -26.23 9.74
N ALA A 28 11.95 -26.08 11.06
CA ALA A 28 12.10 -24.80 11.72
C ALA A 28 13.43 -24.13 11.36
N ALA A 29 14.53 -24.89 11.33
CA ALA A 29 15.84 -24.39 10.92
C ALA A 29 15.87 -23.97 9.44
N ALA A 30 15.26 -24.76 8.54
CA ALA A 30 15.17 -24.41 7.13
C ALA A 30 14.31 -23.15 6.89
N ASN A 31 13.17 -23.01 7.58
CA ASN A 31 12.32 -21.83 7.50
C ASN A 31 13.03 -20.57 7.98
N LEU A 32 13.76 -20.65 9.10
CA LEU A 32 14.54 -19.53 9.61
C LEU A 32 15.62 -19.09 8.60
N LEU A 33 16.36 -20.05 8.02
CA LEU A 33 17.37 -19.74 7.02
C LEU A 33 16.76 -19.13 5.76
N GLY A 34 15.62 -19.66 5.29
CA GLY A 34 14.86 -19.08 4.17
C GLY A 34 14.46 -17.63 4.45
N TYR A 35 13.85 -17.38 5.61
CA TYR A 35 13.43 -16.05 6.04
C TYR A 35 14.59 -15.04 6.10
N LEU A 36 15.75 -15.45 6.63
CA LEU A 36 16.95 -14.60 6.66
C LEU A 36 17.55 -14.39 5.25
N THR A 37 17.55 -15.41 4.41
CA THR A 37 18.04 -15.29 3.03
C THR A 37 17.16 -14.33 2.23
N GLU A 38 15.83 -14.49 2.29
CA GLU A 38 14.87 -13.57 1.64
C GLU A 38 15.04 -12.12 2.12
N GLN A 39 15.25 -11.91 3.42
CA GLN A 39 15.48 -10.56 3.95
C GLN A 39 16.77 -9.96 3.40
N ARG A 40 17.86 -10.73 3.37
CA ARG A 40 19.15 -10.28 2.84
C ARG A 40 19.08 -10.01 1.33
N GLU A 41 18.32 -10.81 0.59
CA GLU A 41 18.09 -10.59 -0.84
C GLU A 41 17.28 -9.32 -1.09
N ALA A 42 16.27 -9.05 -0.28
CA ALA A 42 15.42 -7.87 -0.41
C ALA A 42 16.16 -6.57 -0.03
N THR A 43 16.95 -6.58 1.05
CA THR A 43 17.51 -5.35 1.64
C THR A 43 19.03 -5.23 1.52
N GLY A 44 19.72 -6.26 1.01
CA GLY A 44 21.17 -6.31 0.89
C GLY A 44 21.91 -6.60 2.21
N ALA A 45 21.27 -6.35 3.36
CA ALA A 45 21.83 -6.55 4.69
C ALA A 45 20.80 -7.17 5.64
N LEU A 46 21.27 -7.71 6.77
CA LEU A 46 20.40 -8.15 7.85
C LEU A 46 20.48 -7.17 9.01
N PRO A 47 19.36 -6.73 9.59
CA PRO A 47 19.37 -6.00 10.85
C PRO A 47 20.02 -6.86 11.95
N THR A 48 21.07 -6.34 12.59
CA THR A 48 21.80 -6.98 13.69
C THR A 48 22.17 -5.93 14.75
N ASP A 49 22.88 -6.34 15.79
CA ASP A 49 23.47 -5.44 16.79
C ASP A 49 24.52 -4.47 16.20
N ARG A 50 24.99 -4.72 14.96
CA ARG A 50 26.02 -3.92 14.29
C ARG A 50 25.60 -3.37 12.93
N ASP A 51 24.41 -3.73 12.47
CA ASP A 51 23.89 -3.32 11.17
C ASP A 51 22.44 -2.90 11.35
N LEU A 52 22.15 -1.63 11.12
CA LEU A 52 20.82 -1.07 11.06
C LEU A 52 20.40 -0.94 9.60
N VAL A 53 19.15 -1.29 9.30
CA VAL A 53 18.61 -1.14 7.94
C VAL A 53 17.51 -0.09 7.95
N VAL A 54 17.66 0.94 7.12
CA VAL A 54 16.60 1.90 6.79
C VAL A 54 16.03 1.50 5.44
N GLU A 55 14.84 0.90 5.49
CA GLU A 55 14.11 0.47 4.31
C GLU A 55 13.03 1.49 3.95
N ARG A 56 12.93 1.83 2.67
CA ARG A 56 11.90 2.72 2.12
C ARG A 56 11.15 2.02 1.02
N PHE A 57 9.82 2.08 1.05
CA PHE A 57 8.98 1.60 -0.04
C PHE A 57 7.69 2.40 -0.08
N ARG A 58 7.03 2.39 -1.23
CA ARG A 58 5.68 2.94 -1.36
C ARG A 58 4.66 1.88 -1.03
N ASP A 59 3.65 2.25 -0.25
CA ASP A 59 2.47 1.40 -0.09
C ASP A 59 1.56 1.47 -1.32
N GLU A 60 0.48 0.68 -1.31
CA GLU A 60 -0.43 0.62 -2.45
C GLU A 60 -1.18 1.93 -2.74
N LEU A 61 -1.20 2.89 -1.80
CA LEU A 61 -1.77 4.22 -2.02
C LEU A 61 -0.76 5.20 -2.62
N GLY A 62 0.52 4.80 -2.66
CA GLY A 62 1.64 5.62 -3.04
C GLY A 62 2.34 6.27 -1.84
N ASP A 63 1.79 6.16 -0.63
CA ASP A 63 2.38 6.79 0.55
C ASP A 63 3.69 6.09 0.90
N TRP A 64 4.70 6.87 1.29
CA TRP A 64 5.99 6.37 1.71
C TRP A 64 5.90 5.69 3.07
N ARG A 65 6.45 4.48 3.15
CA ARG A 65 6.78 3.79 4.39
C ARG A 65 8.28 3.84 4.58
N VAL A 66 8.70 4.35 5.73
CA VAL A 66 10.10 4.38 6.13
C VAL A 66 10.25 3.53 7.38
N CYS A 67 10.95 2.40 7.24
CA CYS A 67 11.17 1.42 8.29
C CYS A 67 12.61 1.50 8.78
N VAL A 68 12.79 1.74 10.08
CA VAL A 68 14.08 1.61 10.78
C VAL A 68 14.09 0.22 11.43
N LEU A 69 14.77 -0.74 10.83
CA LEU A 69 14.82 -2.13 11.26
C LEU A 69 16.05 -2.38 12.15
N THR A 70 15.81 -2.84 13.37
CA THR A 70 16.83 -2.95 14.42
C THR A 70 16.38 -3.91 15.54
N PRO A 71 17.29 -4.69 16.16
CA PRO A 71 16.94 -5.61 17.25
C PRO A 71 17.05 -4.99 18.67
N PHE A 72 17.08 -3.66 18.82
CA PHE A 72 17.31 -3.00 20.12
C PHE A 72 16.08 -2.93 21.05
N GLY A 73 14.91 -3.43 20.61
CA GLY A 73 13.73 -3.60 21.46
C GLY A 73 12.87 -2.34 21.63
N ALA A 74 11.60 -2.55 22.01
CA ALA A 74 10.58 -1.51 22.03
C ALA A 74 10.88 -0.38 23.03
N ARG A 75 11.62 -0.67 24.12
CA ARG A 75 12.00 0.35 25.11
C ARG A 75 12.95 1.42 24.55
N VAL A 76 13.73 1.07 23.53
CA VAL A 76 14.59 1.97 22.76
C VAL A 76 13.82 2.60 21.60
N HIS A 77 13.02 1.80 20.90
CA HIS A 77 12.29 2.27 19.71
C HIS A 77 11.14 3.22 20.04
N ALA A 78 10.48 3.08 21.20
CA ALA A 78 9.38 3.97 21.60
C ALA A 78 9.79 5.44 21.77
N PRO A 79 10.84 5.79 22.58
CA PRO A 79 11.31 7.16 22.66
C PRO A 79 11.86 7.66 21.32
N TRP A 80 12.53 6.79 20.55
CA TRP A 80 13.03 7.16 19.23
C TRP A 80 11.88 7.51 18.28
N ALA A 81 10.83 6.69 18.21
CA ALA A 81 9.65 6.95 17.38
C ALA A 81 8.94 8.26 17.76
N LEU A 82 8.87 8.60 19.06
CA LEU A 82 8.34 9.89 19.51
C LEU A 82 9.16 11.07 18.96
N ALA A 83 10.49 11.00 19.05
CA ALA A 83 11.36 12.03 18.52
C ALA A 83 11.25 12.14 16.99
N LEU A 84 11.25 11.00 16.28
CA LEU A 84 11.11 10.96 14.82
C LEU A 84 9.78 11.55 14.37
N ARG A 85 8.68 11.19 15.05
CA ARG A 85 7.36 11.74 14.73
C ARG A 85 7.39 13.26 14.73
N ALA A 86 7.92 13.88 15.78
CA ALA A 86 7.96 15.33 15.87
C ALA A 86 8.88 15.97 14.84
N LEU A 87 10.06 15.40 14.62
CA LEU A 87 11.02 15.89 13.63
C LEU A 87 10.45 15.84 12.21
N VAL A 88 9.84 14.72 11.83
CA VAL A 88 9.27 14.54 10.49
C VAL A 88 8.00 15.38 10.34
N SER A 89 7.10 15.39 11.33
CA SER A 89 5.89 16.22 11.32
C SER A 89 6.21 17.71 11.15
N ALA A 90 7.26 18.21 11.82
CA ALA A 90 7.70 19.59 11.67
C ALA A 90 8.24 19.90 10.27
N ARG A 91 8.87 18.92 9.60
CA ARG A 91 9.42 19.06 8.25
C ARG A 91 8.34 19.04 7.17
N VAL A 92 7.35 18.15 7.28
CA VAL A 92 6.29 17.99 6.26
C VAL A 92 5.06 18.88 6.52
N GLY A 93 4.92 19.44 7.71
CA GLY A 93 3.86 20.40 8.05
C GLY A 93 2.52 19.77 8.44
N TYR A 94 2.47 18.45 8.71
CA TYR A 94 1.31 17.73 9.23
C TYR A 94 1.74 16.64 10.21
N ASP A 95 0.78 16.07 10.96
CA ASP A 95 1.09 15.01 11.92
C ASP A 95 1.33 13.67 11.22
N VAL A 96 2.59 13.23 11.24
CA VAL A 96 3.05 11.95 10.72
C VAL A 96 2.74 10.84 11.71
N GLN A 97 2.37 9.68 11.21
CA GLN A 97 2.17 8.50 12.05
C GLN A 97 3.49 7.75 12.23
N ALA A 98 3.76 7.37 13.49
CA ALA A 98 4.92 6.59 13.88
C ALA A 98 4.46 5.42 14.75
N VAL A 99 4.81 4.20 14.35
CA VAL A 99 4.58 2.98 15.15
C VAL A 99 5.92 2.30 15.39
N TRP A 100 6.05 1.66 16.54
CA TRP A 100 7.25 0.91 16.92
C TRP A 100 6.87 -0.49 17.40
N SER A 101 7.81 -1.41 17.29
CA SER A 101 7.77 -2.74 17.89
C SER A 101 9.14 -3.06 18.51
N ASP A 102 9.35 -4.30 18.95
CA ASP A 102 10.67 -4.76 19.38
C ASP A 102 11.70 -4.83 18.24
N ASP A 103 11.23 -4.88 16.99
CA ASP A 103 12.06 -5.13 15.81
C ASP A 103 12.29 -3.88 14.94
N GLY A 104 11.67 -2.74 15.29
CA GLY A 104 11.91 -1.49 14.59
C GLY A 104 10.87 -0.40 14.76
N ILE A 105 10.94 0.60 13.88
CA ILE A 105 10.05 1.77 13.81
C ILE A 105 9.56 1.94 12.38
N VAL A 106 8.27 2.20 12.18
CA VAL A 106 7.69 2.53 10.88
C VAL A 106 7.08 3.93 10.92
N LEU A 107 7.42 4.73 9.92
CA LEU A 107 6.88 6.06 9.66
C LEU A 107 6.06 6.04 8.36
N THR A 108 4.91 6.73 8.35
CA THR A 108 4.08 6.88 7.15
C THR A 108 4.07 8.34 6.70
N VAL A 109 4.55 8.60 5.50
CA VAL A 109 4.66 9.93 4.89
C VAL A 109 3.89 9.94 3.57
N ALA A 110 3.17 11.02 3.26
CA ALA A 110 2.35 11.08 2.04
C ALA A 110 3.21 11.04 0.76
N ASP A 111 2.68 10.47 -0.34
CA ASP A 111 3.39 10.34 -1.64
C ASP A 111 3.93 11.66 -2.20
N GLY A 112 3.27 12.78 -1.86
CA GLY A 112 3.64 14.12 -2.34
C GLY A 112 4.92 14.68 -1.70
N ASP A 113 5.41 14.06 -0.64
CA ASP A 113 6.59 14.49 0.11
C ASP A 113 7.80 13.59 -0.15
N GLU A 114 8.99 14.12 0.09
CA GLU A 114 10.21 13.34 0.08
C GLU A 114 10.37 12.57 1.41
N PRO A 115 10.69 11.27 1.38
CA PRO A 115 10.88 10.51 2.61
C PRO A 115 12.05 11.08 3.42
N PRO A 116 12.00 11.04 4.76
CA PRO A 116 13.06 11.57 5.61
C PRO A 116 14.42 10.90 5.32
N GLY A 117 15.46 11.74 5.26
CA GLY A 117 16.85 11.31 5.18
C GLY A 117 17.37 10.80 6.52
N LEU A 118 18.58 10.22 6.49
CA LEU A 118 19.24 9.72 7.70
C LEU A 118 19.49 10.80 8.76
N ASP A 119 19.68 12.06 8.34
CA ASP A 119 19.83 13.22 9.22
C ASP A 119 18.63 13.41 10.16
N VAL A 120 17.44 13.02 9.71
CA VAL A 120 16.22 13.08 10.52
C VAL A 120 16.00 11.77 11.26
N LEU A 121 16.26 10.63 10.61
CA LEU A 121 16.02 9.30 11.18
C LEU A 121 17.02 8.95 12.31
N LEU A 122 18.20 9.55 12.29
CA LEU A 122 19.27 9.37 13.27
C LEU A 122 19.58 10.73 13.90
N PRO A 123 18.71 11.23 14.80
CA PRO A 123 18.92 12.52 15.43
C PRO A 123 20.16 12.51 16.32
N ASP A 124 20.66 13.71 16.63
CA ASP A 124 21.80 13.93 17.51
C ASP A 124 21.57 13.24 18.89
N PRO A 125 22.50 12.39 19.37
CA PRO A 125 22.36 11.67 20.64
C PRO A 125 22.25 12.58 21.87
N GLU A 126 22.81 13.78 21.81
CA GLU A 126 22.80 14.76 22.88
C GLU A 126 21.46 15.54 22.91
N GLU A 127 20.80 15.69 21.77
CA GLU A 127 19.50 16.38 21.66
C GLU A 127 18.28 15.44 21.79
N VAL A 128 18.43 14.14 21.50
CA VAL A 128 17.28 13.21 21.42
C VAL A 128 16.48 13.15 22.73
N GLN A 129 17.13 13.25 23.87
CA GLN A 129 16.46 13.21 25.17
C GLN A 129 15.54 14.41 25.38
N GLU A 130 15.98 15.60 25.01
CA GLU A 130 15.17 16.83 25.12
C GLU A 130 13.94 16.74 24.20
N ARG A 131 14.14 16.27 22.96
CA ARG A 131 13.04 16.05 22.02
C ARG A 131 12.00 15.05 22.54
N VAL A 132 12.46 13.95 23.12
CA VAL A 132 11.56 12.96 23.76
C VAL A 132 10.78 13.59 24.90
N LEU A 133 11.42 14.41 25.75
CA LEU A 133 10.78 15.08 26.87
C LEU A 133 9.66 16.05 26.43
N GLU A 134 9.93 16.86 25.40
CA GLU A 134 8.97 17.81 24.85
C GLU A 134 7.72 17.12 24.30
N GLU A 135 7.91 16.01 23.59
CA GLU A 135 6.83 15.28 22.93
C GLU A 135 6.07 14.34 23.86
N LEU A 136 6.76 13.78 24.86
CA LEU A 136 6.18 12.81 25.79
C LEU A 136 4.92 13.36 26.47
N GLY A 137 4.91 14.64 26.87
CA GLY A 137 3.75 15.26 27.53
C GLY A 137 2.48 15.31 26.69
N ARG A 138 2.60 15.22 25.36
CA ARG A 138 1.49 15.19 24.39
C ARG A 138 1.14 13.78 23.93
N SER A 139 1.91 12.77 24.34
CA SER A 139 1.74 11.40 23.88
C SER A 139 0.56 10.68 24.56
N PRO A 140 -0.10 9.74 23.86
CA PRO A 140 -1.10 8.86 24.46
C PRO A 140 -0.54 8.02 25.63
N LEU A 141 0.73 7.62 25.55
CA LEU A 141 1.42 6.87 26.60
C LEU A 141 1.44 7.66 27.92
N PHE A 142 1.81 8.94 27.86
CA PHE A 142 1.83 9.80 29.04
C PHE A 142 0.44 9.96 29.64
N ALA A 143 -0.60 10.12 28.82
CA ALA A 143 -1.98 10.19 29.30
C ALA A 143 -2.42 8.89 30.01
N SER A 144 -1.99 7.72 29.50
CA SER A 144 -2.25 6.43 30.15
C SER A 144 -1.51 6.32 31.49
N GLN A 145 -0.22 6.64 31.52
CA GLN A 145 0.60 6.57 32.71
C GLN A 145 0.14 7.59 33.78
N PHE A 146 -0.25 8.79 33.37
CA PHE A 146 -0.84 9.80 34.25
C PHE A 146 -2.12 9.30 34.91
N ARG A 147 -3.02 8.67 34.15
CA ARG A 147 -4.24 8.06 34.70
C ARG A 147 -3.90 7.01 35.76
N GLU A 148 -2.90 6.18 35.52
CA GLU A 148 -2.50 5.12 36.46
C GLU A 148 -1.87 5.68 37.73
N ASN A 149 -0.97 6.67 37.59
CA ASN A 149 -0.34 7.35 38.71
C ASN A 149 -1.37 8.12 39.54
N ALA A 150 -2.26 8.89 38.92
CA ALA A 150 -3.34 9.61 39.60
C ALA A 150 -4.31 8.67 40.32
N ALA A 151 -4.60 7.50 39.73
CA ALA A 151 -5.43 6.49 40.35
C ALA A 151 -4.76 5.82 41.55
N ARG A 152 -3.46 5.53 41.45
CA ARG A 152 -2.64 4.94 42.51
C ARG A 152 -2.47 5.90 43.69
N ALA A 153 -2.31 7.18 43.40
CA ALA A 153 -2.26 8.26 44.38
C ALA A 153 -3.63 8.64 44.98
N LEU A 154 -4.72 7.96 44.58
CA LEU A 154 -6.09 8.20 45.04
C LEU A 154 -6.61 9.63 44.78
N LEU A 155 -6.06 10.34 43.79
CA LEU A 155 -6.47 11.71 43.43
C LEU A 155 -7.71 11.75 42.54
N LEU A 156 -8.02 10.65 41.86
CA LEU A 156 -9.23 10.56 41.05
C LEU A 156 -10.45 10.38 41.97
N PRO A 157 -11.43 11.32 41.95
CA PRO A 157 -12.58 11.25 42.83
C PRO A 157 -13.40 9.98 42.57
N ARG A 158 -13.86 9.32 43.64
CA ARG A 158 -14.69 8.11 43.59
C ARG A 158 -16.15 8.48 43.87
N ARG A 159 -17.09 7.84 43.16
CA ARG A 159 -18.54 8.09 43.33
C ARG A 159 -19.08 7.46 44.62
N ARG A 160 -18.52 6.31 45.04
CA ARG A 160 -18.83 5.61 46.30
C ARG A 160 -17.55 4.98 46.87
N PRO A 161 -17.30 5.09 48.19
CA PRO A 161 -16.26 4.32 48.85
C PRO A 161 -16.47 2.82 48.63
N GLY A 162 -15.38 2.05 48.40
CA GLY A 162 -15.44 0.60 48.26
C GLY A 162 -15.80 0.04 46.86
N GLN A 163 -16.18 0.86 45.88
CA GLN A 163 -16.46 0.40 44.51
C GLN A 163 -15.39 0.82 43.52
N ARG A 164 -15.00 -0.09 42.61
CA ARG A 164 -14.11 0.24 41.48
C ARG A 164 -14.83 1.18 40.53
N THR A 165 -14.14 2.23 40.09
CA THR A 165 -14.68 3.15 39.07
C THR A 165 -14.51 2.49 37.69
N PRO A 166 -15.55 2.50 36.83
CA PRO A 166 -15.43 2.00 35.46
C PRO A 166 -14.29 2.69 34.70
N LEU A 167 -13.59 1.95 33.84
CA LEU A 167 -12.38 2.44 33.15
C LEU A 167 -12.65 3.69 32.31
N PHE A 168 -13.78 3.76 31.59
CA PHE A 168 -14.14 4.94 30.79
C PHE A 168 -14.25 6.21 31.66
N ALA A 169 -14.89 6.09 32.83
CA ALA A 169 -15.06 7.21 33.76
C ALA A 169 -13.73 7.61 34.40
N GLN A 170 -12.83 6.64 34.62
CA GLN A 170 -11.47 6.90 35.07
C GLN A 170 -10.65 7.66 34.02
N ARG A 171 -10.75 7.28 32.73
CA ARG A 171 -10.11 7.97 31.60
C ARG A 171 -10.56 9.43 31.51
N LEU A 172 -11.87 9.67 31.49
CA LEU A 172 -12.42 11.03 31.38
C LEU A 172 -12.00 11.93 32.55
N ARG A 173 -11.97 11.40 33.78
CA ARG A 173 -11.54 12.16 34.96
C ARG A 173 -10.03 12.45 34.94
N ALA A 174 -9.22 11.46 34.55
CA ALA A 174 -7.78 11.63 34.45
C ALA A 174 -7.41 12.65 33.36
N GLN A 175 -8.08 12.64 32.20
CA GLN A 175 -7.88 13.64 31.15
C GLN A 175 -8.19 15.06 31.64
N LYS A 176 -9.32 15.26 32.34
CA LYS A 176 -9.66 16.57 32.94
C LYS A 176 -8.63 17.03 33.97
N LEU A 177 -8.18 16.12 34.83
CA LEU A 177 -7.14 16.43 35.82
C LEU A 177 -5.81 16.77 35.14
N MET A 178 -5.41 16.00 34.12
CA MET A 178 -4.18 16.21 33.37
C MET A 178 -4.17 17.58 32.69
N ALA A 179 -5.28 17.97 32.04
CA ALA A 179 -5.40 19.25 31.37
C ALA A 179 -5.07 20.45 32.29
N ILE A 180 -5.45 20.37 33.57
CA ILE A 180 -5.14 21.40 34.57
C ILE A 180 -3.73 21.18 35.16
N ALA A 181 -3.38 19.94 35.49
CA ALA A 181 -2.11 19.62 36.14
C ALA A 181 -0.89 19.95 35.27
N MET A 182 -1.01 19.88 33.94
CA MET A 182 0.05 20.25 33.01
C MET A 182 0.41 21.74 33.04
N GLU A 183 -0.46 22.62 33.56
CA GLU A 183 -0.13 24.04 33.81
C GLU A 183 0.82 24.23 35.01
N TYR A 184 0.99 23.20 35.84
CA TYR A 184 1.82 23.22 37.04
C TYR A 184 2.91 22.14 36.93
N PRO A 185 4.09 22.46 36.33
CA PRO A 185 5.17 21.48 36.15
C PRO A 185 5.64 20.81 37.45
N SER A 186 5.47 21.50 38.58
CA SER A 186 5.80 20.97 39.91
C SER A 186 4.74 20.03 40.50
N PHE A 187 3.64 19.74 39.79
CA PHE A 187 2.59 18.85 40.28
C PHE A 187 3.15 17.43 40.44
N PRO A 188 3.09 16.80 41.63
CA PRO A 188 3.79 15.54 41.89
C PRO A 188 3.45 14.40 40.94
N ILE A 189 2.21 14.33 40.45
CA ILE A 189 1.81 13.29 39.48
C ILE A 189 2.38 13.54 38.10
N VAL A 190 2.55 14.80 37.69
CA VAL A 190 3.20 15.12 36.41
C VAL A 190 4.65 14.66 36.47
N ILE A 191 5.38 15.02 37.54
CA ILE A 191 6.78 14.61 37.75
C ILE A 191 6.90 13.08 37.79
N GLU A 192 6.04 12.40 38.55
CA GLU A 192 6.07 10.93 38.64
C GLU A 192 5.72 10.28 37.31
N THR A 193 4.83 10.86 36.50
CA THR A 193 4.55 10.34 35.16
C THR A 193 5.74 10.50 34.22
N TYR A 194 6.42 11.65 34.23
CA TYR A 194 7.66 11.82 33.48
C TYR A 194 8.72 10.80 33.93
N ARG A 195 8.92 10.64 35.23
CA ARG A 195 9.86 9.66 35.78
C ARG A 195 9.51 8.23 35.33
N ALA A 196 8.25 7.82 35.48
CA ALA A 196 7.79 6.48 35.10
C ALA A 196 7.98 6.22 33.60
N CYS A 197 7.61 7.16 32.74
CA CYS A 197 7.79 7.01 31.30
C CYS A 197 9.27 6.91 30.92
N LEU A 198 10.13 7.79 31.45
CA LEU A 198 11.54 7.87 31.04
C LEU A 198 12.41 6.76 31.64
N GLN A 199 12.09 6.28 32.86
CA GLN A 199 12.92 5.32 33.59
C GLN A 199 12.34 3.90 33.60
N ASP A 200 11.01 3.75 33.67
CA ASP A 200 10.40 2.43 33.81
C ASP A 200 9.95 1.86 32.46
N VAL A 201 9.45 2.73 31.56
CA VAL A 201 8.95 2.31 30.25
C VAL A 201 10.03 2.42 29.17
N PHE A 202 10.66 3.59 29.06
CA PHE A 202 11.71 3.83 28.08
C PHE A 202 13.08 3.37 28.58
N ASP A 203 14.00 3.26 27.63
CA ASP A 203 15.43 3.18 27.87
C ASP A 203 16.13 4.26 27.03
N VAL A 204 16.00 5.51 27.48
CA VAL A 204 16.61 6.67 26.81
C VAL A 204 18.15 6.59 26.80
N PRO A 205 18.83 6.14 27.88
CA PRO A 205 20.28 5.95 27.83
C PRO A 205 20.72 4.95 26.75
N ALA A 206 20.00 3.83 26.58
CA ALA A 206 20.30 2.88 25.51
C ALA A 206 20.06 3.49 24.12
N LEU A 207 19.00 4.28 23.92
CA LEU A 207 18.79 5.03 22.68
C LEU A 207 19.97 5.96 22.36
N GLN A 208 20.44 6.73 23.34
CA GLN A 208 21.60 7.60 23.14
C GLN A 208 22.86 6.80 22.78
N GLU A 209 23.08 5.64 23.40
CA GLU A 209 24.25 4.81 23.06
C GLU A 209 24.14 4.21 21.65
N VAL A 210 22.95 3.79 21.22
CA VAL A 210 22.73 3.33 19.83
C VAL A 210 23.07 4.44 18.83
N LEU A 211 22.56 5.66 19.05
CA LEU A 211 22.83 6.80 18.16
C LEU A 211 24.33 7.17 18.18
N ARG A 212 24.99 7.17 19.34
CA ARG A 212 26.45 7.38 19.45
C ARG A 212 27.24 6.27 18.75
N ALA A 213 26.82 5.02 18.86
CA ALA A 213 27.47 3.90 18.19
C ALA A 213 27.37 4.02 16.66
N VAL A 214 26.26 4.58 16.15
CA VAL A 214 26.12 4.94 14.74
C VAL A 214 27.08 6.08 14.36
N GLU A 215 27.18 7.15 15.15
CA GLU A 215 28.13 8.25 14.89
C GLU A 215 29.59 7.78 14.89
N ARG A 216 29.95 6.89 15.82
CA ARG A 216 31.28 6.25 15.91
C ARG A 216 31.52 5.21 14.80
N ARG A 217 30.50 4.91 13.98
CA ARG A 217 30.51 3.88 12.91
C ARG A 217 30.74 2.45 13.43
N GLU A 218 30.41 2.21 14.69
CA GLU A 218 30.38 0.87 15.29
C GLU A 218 29.14 0.09 14.83
N VAL A 219 28.02 0.81 14.68
CA VAL A 219 26.80 0.33 14.01
C VAL A 219 26.77 0.92 12.60
N ARG A 220 26.74 0.06 11.59
CA ARG A 220 26.60 0.47 10.19
C ARG A 220 25.13 0.72 9.86
N VAL A 221 24.87 1.70 9.02
CA VAL A 221 23.53 2.02 8.53
C VAL A 221 23.46 1.69 7.04
N HIS A 222 22.49 0.87 6.66
CA HIS A 222 22.24 0.47 5.28
C HIS A 222 20.92 1.11 4.83
N GLU A 223 20.97 1.90 3.77
CA GLU A 223 19.77 2.47 3.16
C GLU A 223 19.39 1.65 1.93
N VAL A 224 18.11 1.28 1.85
CA VAL A 224 17.59 0.53 0.71
C VAL A 224 16.18 0.99 0.37
N GLU A 225 15.93 1.15 -0.92
CA GLU A 225 14.58 1.34 -1.45
C GLU A 225 14.12 0.02 -2.06
N THR A 226 13.00 -0.49 -1.58
CA THR A 226 12.40 -1.76 -2.04
C THR A 226 11.10 -1.47 -2.78
N ALA A 227 10.74 -2.35 -3.73
CA ALA A 227 9.48 -2.22 -4.46
C ALA A 227 8.26 -2.48 -3.55
N SER A 228 8.44 -3.29 -2.52
CA SER A 228 7.45 -3.66 -1.50
C SER A 228 8.16 -4.04 -0.20
N ALA A 229 7.41 -4.13 0.89
CA ALA A 229 7.95 -4.42 2.21
C ALA A 229 8.74 -5.74 2.24
N SER A 230 9.98 -5.69 2.74
CA SER A 230 10.81 -6.86 2.99
C SER A 230 10.15 -7.82 4.02
N PRO A 231 10.58 -9.09 4.12
CA PRO A 231 10.07 -10.01 5.15
C PRO A 231 10.03 -9.41 6.58
N PHE A 232 11.06 -8.67 6.99
CA PHE A 232 11.12 -8.03 8.31
C PHE A 232 10.23 -6.80 8.40
N ALA A 233 10.24 -5.92 7.39
CA ALA A 233 9.36 -4.76 7.36
C ALA A 233 7.87 -5.16 7.34
N ARG A 234 7.50 -6.28 6.71
CA ARG A 234 6.13 -6.80 6.71
C ARG A 234 5.62 -7.05 8.14
N SER A 235 6.44 -7.66 9.00
CA SER A 235 6.09 -7.91 10.40
C SER A 235 5.85 -6.62 11.18
N LEU A 236 6.67 -5.59 10.91
CA LEU A 236 6.58 -4.28 11.55
C LEU A 236 5.36 -3.47 11.07
N VAL A 237 5.12 -3.45 9.75
CA VAL A 237 3.96 -2.80 9.14
C VAL A 237 2.67 -3.45 9.61
N TYR A 238 2.64 -4.76 9.86
CA TYR A 238 1.48 -5.41 10.47
C TYR A 238 1.20 -4.96 11.90
N ALA A 239 2.24 -4.76 12.73
CA ALA A 239 2.05 -4.25 14.08
C ALA A 239 1.35 -2.88 14.06
N TYR A 240 1.64 -2.03 13.07
CA TYR A 240 0.91 -0.81 12.78
C TYR A 240 -0.58 -1.07 12.49
N VAL A 241 -0.90 -2.08 11.68
CA VAL A 241 -2.30 -2.44 11.35
C VAL A 241 -3.09 -2.88 12.58
N ALA A 242 -2.51 -3.73 13.41
CA ALA A 242 -3.15 -4.23 14.62
C ALA A 242 -3.35 -3.10 15.66
N ALA A 243 -2.32 -2.27 15.90
CA ALA A 243 -2.44 -1.13 16.79
C ALA A 243 -3.58 -0.20 16.35
N TYR A 244 -3.70 0.08 15.04
CA TYR A 244 -4.71 1.00 14.52
C TYR A 244 -6.13 0.41 14.43
N LEU A 245 -6.28 -0.89 14.09
CA LEU A 245 -7.59 -1.56 14.07
C LEU A 245 -8.21 -1.67 15.48
N TYR A 246 -7.38 -1.70 16.52
CA TYR A 246 -7.79 -1.89 17.92
C TYR A 246 -7.65 -0.64 18.81
N GLU A 247 -6.99 0.42 18.35
CA GLU A 247 -7.10 1.76 18.95
C GLU A 247 -8.50 2.33 18.66
N GLY A 248 -9.40 2.14 19.62
CA GLY A 248 -10.82 2.42 19.50
C GLY A 248 -11.20 3.89 19.25
N ASP A 249 -12.41 4.03 18.68
CA ASP A 249 -13.20 5.23 18.35
C ASP A 249 -12.95 5.97 17.01
N SER A 250 -12.30 5.34 16.02
CA SER A 250 -12.39 5.83 14.63
C SER A 250 -13.72 5.37 13.95
N PRO A 251 -14.49 6.30 13.32
CA PRO A 251 -15.68 5.96 12.55
C PRO A 251 -15.39 4.84 11.54
N ALA A 252 -16.38 3.96 11.29
CA ALA A 252 -16.20 2.79 10.42
C ALA A 252 -15.67 3.13 9.02
N ALA A 253 -15.88 4.36 8.54
CA ALA A 253 -15.37 4.87 7.27
C ALA A 253 -13.85 5.14 7.30
N GLU A 254 -13.29 5.64 8.40
CA GLU A 254 -11.84 5.82 8.59
C GLU A 254 -11.13 4.47 8.69
N ARG A 255 -11.74 3.50 9.38
CA ARG A 255 -11.24 2.11 9.43
C ARG A 255 -11.22 1.45 8.05
N ARG A 256 -12.28 1.62 7.24
CA ARG A 256 -12.33 1.11 5.85
C ARG A 256 -11.32 1.78 4.93
N ALA A 257 -11.17 3.09 5.00
CA ALA A 257 -10.23 3.84 4.15
C ALA A 257 -8.76 3.47 4.41
N GLN A 258 -8.42 3.04 5.63
CA GLN A 258 -7.07 2.63 6.00
C GLN A 258 -6.82 1.13 5.90
N ALA A 259 -7.85 0.27 6.05
CA ALA A 259 -7.77 -1.15 5.67
C ALA A 259 -7.47 -1.30 4.17
N LEU A 260 -7.91 -0.33 3.36
CA LEU A 260 -7.48 -0.18 1.98
C LEU A 260 -6.01 0.25 1.86
N SER A 261 -5.36 0.94 2.80
CA SER A 261 -3.92 1.31 2.67
C SER A 261 -2.94 0.13 2.78
N LEU A 262 -3.47 -1.08 3.00
CA LEU A 262 -2.72 -2.28 3.29
C LEU A 262 -2.25 -3.00 2.01
N ASP A 263 -1.12 -3.69 2.12
CA ASP A 263 -0.59 -4.59 1.10
C ASP A 263 -1.50 -5.84 0.99
N MET A 264 -2.08 -6.03 -0.19
CA MET A 264 -3.07 -7.05 -0.50
C MET A 264 -2.46 -8.44 -0.65
N LYS A 265 -1.14 -8.57 -0.88
CA LYS A 265 -0.44 -9.86 -0.87
C LYS A 265 -0.43 -10.42 0.56
N LEU A 266 -0.17 -9.54 1.52
CA LEU A 266 -0.20 -9.78 2.96
C LEU A 266 -1.63 -10.08 3.48
N LEU A 267 -2.63 -9.31 3.06
CA LEU A 267 -4.01 -9.59 3.46
C LEU A 267 -4.58 -10.87 2.82
N ARG A 268 -4.19 -11.22 1.58
CA ARG A 268 -4.57 -12.49 0.94
C ARG A 268 -4.04 -13.71 1.68
N GLU A 269 -2.81 -13.65 2.18
CA GLU A 269 -2.21 -14.75 2.95
C GLU A 269 -2.94 -15.00 4.29
N LEU A 270 -3.63 -14.00 4.86
CA LEU A 270 -4.23 -14.09 6.20
C LEU A 270 -5.77 -14.06 6.25
N LEU A 271 -6.47 -13.33 5.37
CA LEU A 271 -7.93 -13.13 5.44
C LEU A 271 -8.74 -13.99 4.47
N GLY A 272 -8.10 -14.59 3.47
CA GLY A 272 -8.81 -15.25 2.37
C GLY A 272 -9.49 -14.23 1.42
N GLU A 273 -9.94 -14.71 0.26
CA GLU A 273 -10.35 -13.88 -0.90
C GLU A 273 -11.59 -12.97 -0.67
N ALA A 274 -12.30 -13.13 0.45
CA ALA A 274 -13.68 -12.64 0.60
C ALA A 274 -13.86 -11.14 0.94
N ASP A 275 -12.83 -10.44 1.46
CA ASP A 275 -12.98 -9.08 2.01
C ASP A 275 -12.73 -7.93 1.01
N LEU A 276 -12.24 -8.22 -0.21
CA LEU A 276 -11.92 -7.21 -1.23
C LEU A 276 -13.15 -6.49 -1.79
N ARG A 277 -14.28 -7.20 -1.89
CA ARG A 277 -15.54 -6.73 -2.49
C ARG A 277 -16.18 -5.56 -1.76
N GLU A 278 -15.95 -5.44 -0.46
CA GLU A 278 -16.59 -4.42 0.38
C GLU A 278 -15.88 -3.06 0.34
N LEU A 279 -14.72 -2.98 -0.31
CA LEU A 279 -13.84 -1.81 -0.22
C LEU A 279 -13.85 -0.90 -1.46
N LEU A 280 -14.34 -1.38 -2.62
CA LEU A 280 -14.39 -0.60 -3.86
C LEU A 280 -15.81 -0.07 -4.14
N ASP A 281 -15.91 1.21 -4.53
CA ASP A 281 -17.19 1.83 -4.90
C ASP A 281 -17.52 1.52 -6.37
N ALA A 282 -18.71 0.93 -6.59
CA ALA A 282 -19.13 0.49 -7.91
C ALA A 282 -19.27 1.64 -8.93
N ASP A 283 -19.72 2.84 -8.51
CA ASP A 283 -19.83 3.96 -9.43
C ASP A 283 -18.44 4.51 -9.80
N VAL A 284 -17.49 4.49 -8.86
CA VAL A 284 -16.11 4.92 -9.12
C VAL A 284 -15.46 4.00 -10.15
N LEU A 285 -15.64 2.68 -10.00
CA LEU A 285 -15.22 1.69 -10.98
C LEU A 285 -15.82 1.96 -12.35
N ALA A 286 -17.14 2.12 -12.44
CA ALA A 286 -17.82 2.38 -13.71
C ALA A 286 -17.36 3.69 -14.39
N LYS A 287 -17.13 4.75 -13.61
CA LYS A 287 -16.60 6.04 -14.12
C LYS A 287 -15.16 5.91 -14.60
N LEU A 288 -14.31 5.20 -13.85
CA LEU A 288 -12.93 4.96 -14.24
C LEU A 288 -12.88 4.15 -15.55
N GLU A 289 -13.62 3.06 -15.63
CA GLU A 289 -13.71 2.25 -16.84
C GLU A 289 -14.23 3.06 -18.03
N SER A 290 -15.24 3.92 -17.85
CA SER A 290 -15.72 4.82 -18.90
C SER A 290 -14.61 5.75 -19.43
N GLN A 291 -13.74 6.27 -18.57
CA GLN A 291 -12.60 7.09 -18.98
C GLN A 291 -11.52 6.29 -19.69
N LEU A 292 -11.17 5.10 -19.17
CA LEU A 292 -10.19 4.20 -19.78
C LEU A 292 -10.64 3.73 -21.18
N GLN A 293 -11.95 3.49 -21.33
CA GLN A 293 -12.60 3.16 -22.59
C GLN A 293 -12.78 4.37 -23.53
N ARG A 294 -12.39 5.58 -23.13
CA ARG A 294 -12.60 6.82 -23.92
C ARG A 294 -14.07 7.15 -24.22
N ARG A 295 -14.99 6.67 -23.38
CA ARG A 295 -16.44 6.93 -23.47
C ARG A 295 -16.89 8.19 -22.70
N SER A 296 -16.05 8.68 -21.79
CA SER A 296 -16.35 9.90 -21.02
C SER A 296 -16.26 11.15 -21.91
N GLU A 297 -17.10 12.15 -21.64
CA GLU A 297 -17.22 13.37 -22.46
C GLU A 297 -15.89 14.12 -22.66
N ASP A 298 -15.00 14.07 -21.68
CA ASP A 298 -13.66 14.67 -21.73
C ASP A 298 -12.65 13.88 -22.58
N ARG A 299 -12.96 12.62 -22.92
CA ARG A 299 -12.02 11.69 -23.56
C ARG A 299 -12.44 11.20 -24.93
N ARG A 300 -13.67 11.48 -25.38
CA ARG A 300 -14.17 11.12 -26.72
C ARG A 300 -13.34 11.79 -27.82
N ALA A 301 -13.17 11.08 -28.92
CA ALA A 301 -12.52 11.59 -30.11
C ALA A 301 -13.36 12.70 -30.76
N ARG A 302 -12.72 13.80 -31.17
CA ARG A 302 -13.39 14.96 -31.80
C ARG A 302 -13.13 15.08 -33.30
N HIS A 303 -12.23 14.25 -33.81
CA HIS A 303 -11.76 14.27 -35.20
C HIS A 303 -11.15 12.89 -35.56
N PRO A 304 -10.90 12.61 -36.86
CA PRO A 304 -10.35 11.32 -37.31
C PRO A 304 -9.06 10.89 -36.60
N ASP A 305 -8.10 11.81 -36.39
CA ASP A 305 -6.86 11.45 -35.68
C ASP A 305 -7.11 11.00 -34.23
N GLY A 306 -8.09 11.61 -33.55
CA GLY A 306 -8.45 11.21 -32.20
C GLY A 306 -9.05 9.81 -32.17
N LEU A 307 -9.83 9.43 -33.19
CA LEU A 307 -10.37 8.09 -33.31
C LEU A 307 -9.27 7.06 -33.61
N HIS A 308 -8.26 7.42 -34.41
CA HIS A 308 -7.07 6.59 -34.61
C HIS A 308 -6.33 6.33 -33.29
N ASP A 309 -6.15 7.37 -32.46
CA ASP A 309 -5.53 7.22 -31.15
C ASP A 309 -6.36 6.34 -30.20
N VAL A 310 -7.69 6.42 -30.27
CA VAL A 310 -8.59 5.53 -29.53
C VAL A 310 -8.38 4.08 -29.96
N LEU A 311 -8.32 3.79 -31.27
CA LEU A 311 -8.04 2.44 -31.80
C LEU A 311 -6.69 1.90 -31.30
N ARG A 312 -5.65 2.73 -31.29
CA ARG A 312 -4.32 2.33 -30.78
C ARG A 312 -4.31 2.01 -29.28
N GLN A 313 -5.14 2.68 -28.50
CA GLN A 313 -5.18 2.50 -27.04
C GLN A 313 -6.11 1.37 -26.62
N VAL A 314 -7.34 1.35 -27.14
CA VAL A 314 -8.39 0.39 -26.75
C VAL A 314 -8.27 -0.91 -27.53
N GLY A 315 -7.82 -0.86 -28.79
CA GLY A 315 -7.76 -2.01 -29.70
C GLY A 315 -8.96 -2.05 -30.65
N ASP A 316 -9.44 -3.27 -30.93
CA ASP A 316 -10.55 -3.50 -31.86
C ASP A 316 -11.83 -2.83 -31.36
N LEU A 317 -12.57 -2.20 -32.27
CA LEU A 317 -13.89 -1.62 -32.01
C LEU A 317 -14.87 -1.99 -33.11
N THR A 318 -16.11 -2.33 -32.77
CA THR A 318 -17.20 -2.33 -33.76
C THR A 318 -17.54 -0.90 -34.17
N ALA A 319 -18.35 -0.73 -35.23
CA ALA A 319 -18.84 0.61 -35.62
C ALA A 319 -19.61 1.29 -34.46
N ASP A 320 -20.52 0.56 -33.82
CA ASP A 320 -21.29 1.06 -32.68
C ASP A 320 -20.40 1.43 -31.48
N GLU A 321 -19.36 0.63 -31.21
CA GLU A 321 -18.40 0.94 -30.14
C GLU A 321 -17.52 2.15 -30.47
N ALA A 322 -17.21 2.37 -31.75
CA ALA A 322 -16.50 3.57 -32.17
C ALA A 322 -17.39 4.82 -31.98
N ASP A 323 -18.69 4.73 -32.26
CA ASP A 323 -19.65 5.82 -32.04
C ASP A 323 -19.73 6.23 -30.56
N GLU A 324 -19.72 5.27 -29.63
CA GLU A 324 -19.70 5.56 -28.18
C GLU A 324 -18.47 6.35 -27.72
N ARG A 325 -17.40 6.34 -28.51
CA ARG A 325 -16.08 6.94 -28.22
C ARG A 325 -15.80 8.18 -29.06
N CYS A 326 -16.76 8.63 -29.87
CA CYS A 326 -16.65 9.82 -30.70
C CYS A 326 -17.65 10.91 -30.30
N GLU A 327 -17.30 12.16 -30.56
CA GLU A 327 -18.27 13.25 -30.61
C GLU A 327 -18.94 13.26 -32.00
N GLY A 328 -19.99 12.47 -32.15
CA GLY A 328 -20.75 12.33 -33.39
C GLY A 328 -20.64 10.93 -34.01
N ASP A 329 -20.98 10.83 -35.29
CA ASP A 329 -20.93 9.60 -36.08
C ASP A 329 -19.47 9.26 -36.45
N ALA A 330 -19.00 8.07 -36.04
CA ALA A 330 -17.66 7.59 -36.32
C ALA A 330 -17.51 7.02 -37.73
N ALA A 331 -18.60 6.64 -38.41
CA ALA A 331 -18.54 5.97 -39.71
C ALA A 331 -17.85 6.78 -40.82
N PRO A 332 -18.00 8.12 -40.92
CA PRO A 332 -17.22 8.94 -41.84
C PRO A 332 -15.72 8.93 -41.52
N TRP A 333 -15.36 9.03 -40.24
CA TRP A 333 -13.97 9.05 -39.80
C TRP A 333 -13.29 7.70 -40.00
N LEU A 334 -13.98 6.58 -39.74
CA LEU A 334 -13.48 5.23 -40.00
C LEU A 334 -13.21 5.01 -41.49
N ARG A 335 -14.10 5.48 -42.37
CA ARG A 335 -13.90 5.41 -43.84
C ARG A 335 -12.74 6.28 -44.30
N GLU A 336 -12.56 7.46 -43.71
CA GLU A 336 -11.41 8.32 -43.98
C GLU A 336 -10.09 7.65 -43.57
N LEU A 337 -10.05 7.07 -42.37
CA LEU A 337 -8.89 6.33 -41.86
C LEU A 337 -8.59 5.07 -42.68
N GLU A 338 -9.61 4.36 -43.17
CA GLU A 338 -9.46 3.23 -44.08
C GLU A 338 -8.87 3.69 -45.42
N GLY A 339 -9.40 4.76 -46.01
CA GLY A 339 -8.90 5.35 -47.25
C GLY A 339 -7.45 5.83 -47.13
N ALA A 340 -7.07 6.36 -45.97
CA ALA A 340 -5.71 6.75 -45.63
C ALA A 340 -4.81 5.58 -45.19
N ARG A 341 -5.33 4.34 -45.15
CA ARG A 341 -4.64 3.12 -44.68
C ARG A 341 -4.11 3.19 -43.25
N ARG A 342 -4.82 3.90 -42.38
CA ARG A 342 -4.53 4.04 -40.95
C ARG A 342 -5.39 3.12 -40.08
N ALA A 343 -6.58 2.75 -40.54
CA ALA A 343 -7.42 1.75 -39.90
C ALA A 343 -7.74 0.62 -40.88
N LEU A 344 -7.96 -0.58 -40.33
CA LEU A 344 -8.29 -1.79 -41.09
C LEU A 344 -9.60 -2.36 -40.57
N ARG A 345 -10.47 -2.79 -41.49
CA ARG A 345 -11.65 -3.58 -41.16
C ARG A 345 -11.32 -5.07 -41.17
N VAL A 346 -11.51 -5.73 -40.04
CA VAL A 346 -11.19 -7.14 -39.80
C VAL A 346 -12.36 -7.87 -39.13
N ARG A 347 -12.32 -9.21 -39.16
CA ARG A 347 -13.29 -10.06 -38.47
C ARG A 347 -12.65 -10.61 -37.20
N VAL A 348 -13.15 -10.23 -36.03
CA VAL A 348 -12.67 -10.70 -34.71
C VAL A 348 -13.82 -11.37 -33.98
N ALA A 349 -13.66 -12.64 -33.59
CA ALA A 349 -14.70 -13.40 -32.89
C ALA A 349 -16.10 -13.36 -33.57
N GLY A 350 -16.14 -13.34 -34.91
CA GLY A 350 -17.38 -13.21 -35.67
C GLY A 350 -17.92 -11.78 -35.84
N ARG A 351 -17.34 -10.78 -35.18
CA ARG A 351 -17.72 -9.35 -35.26
C ARG A 351 -16.90 -8.62 -36.32
N ASP A 352 -17.55 -7.75 -37.09
CA ASP A 352 -16.85 -6.78 -37.94
C ASP A 352 -16.28 -5.68 -37.04
N ALA A 353 -14.95 -5.59 -36.99
CA ALA A 353 -14.24 -4.68 -36.11
C ALA A 353 -13.20 -3.87 -36.88
N TRP A 354 -12.91 -2.69 -36.36
CA TRP A 354 -11.88 -1.77 -36.82
C TRP A 354 -10.69 -1.86 -35.89
N ILE A 355 -9.49 -1.98 -36.46
CA ILE A 355 -8.21 -1.93 -35.74
C ILE A 355 -7.32 -0.85 -36.35
N ALA A 356 -6.39 -0.32 -35.58
CA ALA A 356 -5.31 0.50 -36.12
C ALA A 356 -4.40 -0.36 -37.03
N VAL A 357 -3.89 0.21 -38.12
CA VAL A 357 -3.01 -0.51 -39.06
C VAL A 357 -1.75 -1.05 -38.39
N GLU A 358 -1.27 -0.34 -37.36
CA GLU A 358 -0.11 -0.71 -36.54
C GLU A 358 -0.32 -2.04 -35.78
N ASP A 359 -1.57 -2.42 -35.53
CA ASP A 359 -1.92 -3.66 -34.82
C ASP A 359 -2.18 -4.84 -35.79
N ALA A 360 -1.99 -4.66 -37.10
CA ALA A 360 -2.28 -5.71 -38.08
C ALA A 360 -1.51 -7.02 -37.80
N GLY A 361 -0.21 -6.94 -37.53
CA GLY A 361 0.62 -8.08 -37.14
C GLY A 361 0.17 -8.71 -35.82
N LEU A 362 -0.19 -7.88 -34.83
CA LEU A 362 -0.67 -8.33 -33.53
C LEU A 362 -1.94 -9.17 -33.64
N TYR A 363 -2.95 -8.70 -34.37
CA TYR A 363 -4.22 -9.43 -34.54
C TYR A 363 -4.05 -10.68 -35.43
N ARG A 364 -3.16 -10.63 -36.43
CA ARG A 364 -2.79 -11.81 -37.23
C ARG A 364 -2.17 -12.89 -36.35
N ASP A 365 -1.16 -12.54 -35.57
CA ASP A 365 -0.39 -13.50 -34.79
C ASP A 365 -1.14 -14.00 -33.56
N ALA A 366 -1.97 -13.15 -32.94
CA ALA A 366 -2.76 -13.54 -31.77
C ALA A 366 -4.00 -14.37 -32.13
N LEU A 367 -4.75 -13.94 -33.15
CA LEU A 367 -6.11 -14.44 -33.41
C LEU A 367 -6.27 -15.10 -34.79
N GLY A 368 -5.21 -15.14 -35.61
CA GLY A 368 -5.27 -15.67 -36.97
C GLY A 368 -6.05 -14.79 -37.95
N VAL A 369 -6.21 -13.50 -37.64
CA VAL A 369 -6.94 -12.57 -38.51
C VAL A 369 -6.15 -12.34 -39.80
N ALA A 370 -6.81 -12.52 -40.95
CA ALA A 370 -6.20 -12.24 -42.23
C ALA A 370 -6.18 -10.72 -42.51
N PRO A 371 -5.00 -10.07 -42.57
CA PRO A 371 -4.93 -8.64 -42.88
C PRO A 371 -5.37 -8.39 -44.35
N PRO A 372 -6.07 -7.28 -44.63
CA PRO A 372 -6.45 -6.92 -46.00
C PRO A 372 -5.24 -6.77 -46.94
N PRO A 373 -5.42 -6.96 -48.26
CA PRO A 373 -4.35 -6.73 -49.22
C PRO A 373 -3.92 -5.25 -49.21
N GLY A 374 -2.61 -5.00 -49.26
CA GLY A 374 -2.04 -3.64 -49.34
C GLY A 374 -1.55 -3.04 -48.01
N VAL A 375 -1.59 -3.81 -46.91
CA VAL A 375 -0.90 -3.47 -45.65
C VAL A 375 0.61 -3.59 -45.86
N ALA A 376 1.37 -2.58 -45.42
CA ALA A 376 2.83 -2.56 -45.54
C ALA A 376 3.47 -3.67 -44.69
N SER A 377 4.54 -4.28 -45.18
CA SER A 377 5.22 -5.39 -44.49
C SER A 377 5.75 -5.00 -43.10
N ALA A 378 6.07 -3.72 -42.88
CA ALA A 378 6.49 -3.20 -41.57
C ALA A 378 5.42 -3.36 -40.48
N PHE A 379 4.13 -3.34 -40.83
CA PHE A 379 3.02 -3.57 -39.89
C PHE A 379 2.68 -5.06 -39.71
N LEU A 380 3.39 -5.94 -40.41
CA LEU A 380 3.20 -7.39 -40.42
C LEU A 380 4.41 -8.12 -39.84
N GLU A 381 5.33 -7.41 -39.18
CA GLU A 381 6.42 -8.04 -38.45
C GLU A 381 5.88 -8.94 -37.33
N PRO A 382 6.50 -10.10 -37.06
CA PRO A 382 6.05 -11.00 -36.00
C PRO A 382 6.07 -10.32 -34.62
N VAL A 383 4.98 -10.47 -33.87
CA VAL A 383 4.88 -9.92 -32.51
C VAL A 383 5.15 -11.01 -31.47
N GLU A 384 6.01 -10.72 -30.51
CA GLU A 384 6.29 -11.62 -29.38
C GLU A 384 5.11 -11.66 -28.40
N ARG A 385 4.73 -12.86 -27.93
CA ARG A 385 3.59 -13.10 -27.00
C ARG A 385 2.34 -12.29 -27.39
N PRO A 386 1.80 -12.49 -28.61
CA PRO A 386 0.79 -11.61 -29.20
C PRO A 386 -0.55 -11.68 -28.45
N VAL A 387 -0.96 -12.87 -28.01
CA VAL A 387 -2.21 -13.03 -27.23
C VAL A 387 -2.11 -12.30 -25.89
N GLU A 388 -0.99 -12.42 -25.19
CA GLU A 388 -0.80 -11.72 -23.91
C GLU A 388 -0.79 -10.20 -24.08
N THR A 389 -0.21 -9.70 -25.17
CA THR A 389 -0.24 -8.28 -25.49
C THR A 389 -1.67 -7.77 -25.63
N LEU A 390 -2.59 -8.55 -26.25
CA LEU A 390 -4.01 -8.22 -26.30
C LEU A 390 -4.68 -8.30 -24.91
N LEU A 391 -4.39 -9.34 -24.12
CA LEU A 391 -4.95 -9.48 -22.76
C LEU A 391 -4.54 -8.31 -21.85
N LEU A 392 -3.29 -7.86 -21.93
CA LEU A 392 -2.77 -6.75 -21.14
C LEU A 392 -3.24 -5.39 -21.63
N ARG A 393 -3.50 -5.26 -22.94
CA ARG A 393 -4.21 -4.08 -23.45
C ARG A 393 -5.63 -4.05 -22.89
N PHE A 394 -6.34 -5.17 -22.96
CA PHE A 394 -7.69 -5.30 -22.42
C PHE A 394 -7.73 -4.95 -20.93
N ALA A 395 -6.80 -5.47 -20.13
CA ALA A 395 -6.71 -5.18 -18.70
C ALA A 395 -6.48 -3.69 -18.39
N ARG A 396 -5.67 -2.99 -19.21
CA ARG A 396 -5.39 -1.55 -19.04
C ARG A 396 -6.54 -0.64 -19.42
N THR A 397 -7.49 -1.12 -20.23
CA THR A 397 -8.61 -0.30 -20.72
C THR A 397 -9.95 -0.66 -20.08
N HIS A 398 -10.03 -1.77 -19.35
CA HIS A 398 -11.25 -2.22 -18.67
C HIS A 398 -11.08 -2.14 -17.14
N GLY A 399 -12.20 -2.12 -16.42
CA GLY A 399 -12.19 -2.43 -15.00
C GLY A 399 -11.93 -3.93 -14.76
N PRO A 400 -12.15 -4.42 -13.52
CA PRO A 400 -12.06 -5.85 -13.26
C PRO A 400 -12.95 -6.68 -14.19
N PHE A 401 -12.39 -7.74 -14.76
CA PHE A 401 -13.03 -8.56 -15.78
C PHE A 401 -12.84 -10.05 -15.55
N THR A 402 -13.68 -10.88 -16.14
CA THR A 402 -13.59 -12.35 -16.06
C THR A 402 -12.85 -12.93 -17.27
N ALA A 403 -12.35 -14.15 -17.13
CA ALA A 403 -11.78 -14.89 -18.26
C ALA A 403 -12.79 -15.08 -19.41
N ASP A 404 -14.08 -15.21 -19.09
CA ASP A 404 -15.15 -15.35 -20.09
C ASP A 404 -15.40 -14.06 -20.89
N GLU A 405 -15.34 -12.89 -20.23
CA GLU A 405 -15.49 -11.58 -20.90
C GLU A 405 -14.41 -11.36 -21.96
N VAL A 406 -13.13 -11.61 -21.60
CA VAL A 406 -12.02 -11.43 -22.54
C VAL A 406 -11.96 -12.54 -23.59
N ALA A 407 -12.34 -13.77 -23.24
CA ALA A 407 -12.43 -14.87 -24.19
C ALA A 407 -13.51 -14.60 -25.25
N GLY A 408 -14.68 -14.10 -24.83
CA GLY A 408 -15.75 -13.67 -25.72
C GLY A 408 -15.34 -12.52 -26.63
N ARG A 409 -14.55 -11.56 -26.13
CA ARG A 409 -14.05 -10.43 -26.93
C ARG A 409 -13.22 -10.90 -28.12
N PHE A 410 -12.25 -11.79 -27.86
CA PHE A 410 -11.23 -12.19 -28.83
C PHE A 410 -11.51 -13.53 -29.52
N GLY A 411 -12.58 -14.25 -29.13
CA GLY A 411 -12.93 -15.55 -29.68
C GLY A 411 -12.02 -16.68 -29.20
N LEU A 412 -11.43 -16.51 -28.01
CA LEU A 412 -10.58 -17.53 -27.37
C LEU A 412 -11.45 -18.55 -26.64
N VAL A 413 -10.88 -19.73 -26.36
CA VAL A 413 -11.51 -20.68 -25.43
C VAL A 413 -11.31 -20.13 -24.01
N PRO A 414 -12.36 -20.06 -23.15
CA PRO A 414 -12.23 -19.52 -21.79
C PRO A 414 -11.11 -20.16 -20.96
N ALA A 415 -10.90 -21.47 -21.10
CA ALA A 415 -9.80 -22.19 -20.44
C ALA A 415 -8.41 -21.73 -20.90
N GLN A 416 -8.23 -21.38 -22.18
CA GLN A 416 -6.97 -20.85 -22.70
C GLN A 416 -6.73 -19.43 -22.20
N ALA A 417 -7.77 -18.59 -22.20
CA ALA A 417 -7.68 -17.23 -21.66
C ALA A 417 -7.29 -17.26 -20.17
N ARG A 418 -7.89 -18.15 -19.37
CA ARG A 418 -7.54 -18.32 -17.96
C ARG A 418 -6.07 -18.71 -17.76
N LEU A 419 -5.57 -19.71 -18.49
CA LEU A 419 -4.18 -20.17 -18.34
C LEU A 419 -3.16 -19.05 -18.69
N LEU A 420 -3.45 -18.27 -19.72
CA LEU A 420 -2.62 -17.12 -20.09
C LEU A 420 -2.70 -16.01 -19.04
N LEU A 421 -3.89 -15.73 -18.50
CA LEU A 421 -4.08 -14.78 -17.40
C LEU A 421 -3.32 -15.22 -16.13
N GLU A 422 -3.32 -16.51 -15.82
CA GLU A 422 -2.51 -17.07 -14.71
C GLU A 422 -1.02 -16.89 -14.95
N THR A 423 -0.56 -17.04 -16.19
CA THR A 423 0.85 -16.84 -16.57
C THR A 423 1.26 -15.38 -16.37
N VAL A 424 0.50 -14.42 -16.91
CA VAL A 424 0.82 -12.99 -16.76
C VAL A 424 0.59 -12.47 -15.34
N ALA A 425 -0.26 -13.13 -14.55
CA ALA A 425 -0.40 -12.82 -13.13
C ALA A 425 0.77 -13.36 -12.30
N GLY A 426 1.38 -14.49 -12.68
CA GLY A 426 2.65 -14.95 -12.11
C GLY A 426 3.81 -13.98 -12.34
N GLU A 427 3.73 -13.16 -13.40
CA GLU A 427 4.65 -12.05 -13.69
C GLU A 427 4.24 -10.72 -13.03
N GLU A 428 3.21 -10.72 -12.17
CA GLU A 428 2.66 -9.53 -11.49
C GLU A 428 2.14 -8.43 -12.44
N ARG A 429 1.85 -8.76 -13.70
CA ARG A 429 1.31 -7.80 -14.71
C ARG A 429 -0.21 -7.67 -14.65
N VAL A 430 -0.88 -8.64 -14.04
CA VAL A 430 -2.33 -8.65 -13.79
C VAL A 430 -2.58 -9.24 -12.40
N LEU A 431 -3.57 -8.73 -11.69
CA LEU A 431 -3.98 -9.22 -10.38
C LEU A 431 -5.18 -10.15 -10.51
N ARG A 432 -5.12 -11.29 -9.83
CA ARG A 432 -6.24 -12.23 -9.63
C ARG A 432 -6.99 -11.90 -8.34
N GLY A 433 -8.32 -11.94 -8.34
CA GLY A 433 -9.14 -11.76 -7.15
C GLY A 433 -10.61 -11.54 -7.45
N GLU A 434 -11.38 -11.14 -6.45
CA GLU A 434 -12.79 -10.76 -6.60
C GLU A 434 -12.93 -9.26 -6.27
N PHE A 435 -13.14 -8.42 -7.30
CA PHE A 435 -12.99 -6.97 -7.17
C PHE A 435 -14.33 -6.22 -7.28
N ARG A 436 -15.24 -6.66 -8.16
CA ARG A 436 -16.56 -6.03 -8.31
C ARG A 436 -17.46 -6.41 -7.12
N PRO A 437 -18.11 -5.43 -6.42
CA PRO A 437 -18.94 -5.72 -5.23
C PRO A 437 -20.10 -6.70 -5.47
N SER A 438 -20.59 -6.76 -6.70
CA SER A 438 -21.74 -7.58 -7.12
C SER A 438 -21.36 -8.82 -7.93
N ALA A 439 -20.07 -9.03 -8.23
CA ALA A 439 -19.63 -10.16 -9.04
C ALA A 439 -19.26 -11.36 -8.17
N ALA A 440 -19.65 -12.55 -8.60
CA ALA A 440 -19.25 -13.82 -8.00
C ALA A 440 -18.26 -14.54 -8.92
N GLY A 441 -17.14 -15.00 -8.37
CA GLY A 441 -16.11 -15.73 -9.11
C GLY A 441 -14.86 -14.92 -9.42
N GLU A 442 -13.90 -15.61 -10.03
CA GLU A 442 -12.56 -15.12 -10.31
C GLU A 442 -12.53 -14.02 -11.36
N GLU A 443 -11.91 -12.90 -10.99
CA GLU A 443 -11.68 -11.75 -11.83
C GLU A 443 -10.19 -11.41 -11.93
N TRP A 444 -9.91 -10.60 -12.93
CA TRP A 444 -8.59 -10.14 -13.31
C TRP A 444 -8.62 -8.62 -13.45
N CYS A 445 -7.57 -7.95 -12.99
CA CYS A 445 -7.49 -6.49 -13.07
C CYS A 445 -6.04 -6.04 -13.26
N ASP A 446 -5.84 -4.99 -14.05
CA ASP A 446 -4.53 -4.34 -14.15
C ASP A 446 -4.16 -3.65 -12.81
N PRO A 447 -2.92 -3.78 -12.32
CA PRO A 447 -2.50 -3.18 -11.05
C PRO A 447 -2.70 -1.67 -10.98
N ASP A 448 -2.43 -0.93 -12.07
CA ASP A 448 -2.53 0.53 -12.10
C ASP A 448 -4.00 0.97 -12.17
N VAL A 449 -4.85 0.22 -12.89
CA VAL A 449 -6.30 0.45 -12.92
C VAL A 449 -6.89 0.28 -11.53
N LEU A 450 -6.54 -0.82 -10.84
CA LEU A 450 -7.00 -1.06 -9.47
C LEU A 450 -6.53 0.06 -8.52
N ARG A 451 -5.28 0.49 -8.63
CA ARG A 451 -4.73 1.61 -7.84
C ARG A 451 -5.50 2.91 -8.07
N GLN A 452 -5.84 3.22 -9.32
CA GLN A 452 -6.65 4.39 -9.65
C GLN A 452 -8.09 4.31 -9.10
N ALA A 453 -8.73 3.14 -9.20
CA ALA A 453 -10.08 2.92 -8.67
C ALA A 453 -10.12 3.14 -7.15
N LYS A 454 -9.11 2.60 -6.46
CA LYS A 454 -8.91 2.71 -5.02
C LYS A 454 -8.70 4.17 -4.58
N ARG A 455 -7.75 4.87 -5.19
CA ARG A 455 -7.47 6.29 -4.90
C ARG A 455 -8.72 7.16 -5.03
N ARG A 456 -9.52 6.94 -6.09
CA ARG A 456 -10.77 7.68 -6.32
C ARG A 456 -11.87 7.32 -5.34
N THR A 457 -11.97 6.04 -4.96
CA THR A 457 -12.92 5.57 -3.95
C THR A 457 -12.63 6.22 -2.60
N ILE A 458 -11.36 6.24 -2.19
CA ILE A 458 -10.92 6.90 -0.95
C ILE A 458 -11.16 8.41 -1.03
N ALA A 459 -10.82 9.07 -2.13
CA ALA A 459 -11.07 10.50 -2.30
C ALA A 459 -12.56 10.85 -2.19
N ARG A 460 -13.45 10.01 -2.77
CA ARG A 460 -14.91 10.16 -2.63
C ARG A 460 -15.34 9.99 -1.18
N LEU A 461 -14.85 8.97 -0.47
CA LEU A 461 -15.16 8.74 0.94
C LEU A 461 -14.68 9.89 1.83
N ARG A 462 -13.44 10.37 1.63
CA ARG A 462 -12.91 11.55 2.34
C ARG A 462 -13.74 12.81 2.04
N GLY A 463 -14.16 12.99 0.79
CA GLY A 463 -15.03 14.11 0.39
C GLY A 463 -16.43 14.07 1.03
N GLN A 464 -16.98 12.87 1.30
CA GLN A 464 -18.24 12.71 2.02
C GLN A 464 -18.14 13.04 3.52
N VAL A 465 -16.92 13.03 4.07
CA VAL A 465 -16.62 13.32 5.48
C VAL A 465 -16.02 14.73 5.65
N ALA A 466 -15.86 15.49 4.55
CA ALA A 466 -15.35 16.85 4.60
C ALA A 466 -16.28 17.75 5.45
N PRO A 467 -15.72 18.61 6.32
CA PRO A 467 -16.52 19.50 7.15
C PRO A 467 -17.41 20.39 6.28
N VAL A 468 -18.72 20.26 6.45
CA VAL A 468 -19.69 21.07 5.72
C VAL A 468 -19.66 22.51 6.25
N GLY A 469 -19.88 23.48 5.35
CA GLY A 469 -19.98 24.88 5.72
C GLY A 469 -21.08 25.12 6.77
N ARG A 470 -20.93 26.17 7.59
CA ARG A 470 -21.84 26.51 8.70
C ARG A 470 -23.31 26.59 8.28
N GLU A 471 -23.59 27.00 7.04
CA GLU A 471 -24.94 27.08 6.46
C GLU A 471 -25.59 25.71 6.25
N ALA A 472 -24.81 24.70 5.86
CA ALA A 472 -25.31 23.33 5.69
C ALA A 472 -25.58 22.66 7.04
N LEU A 473 -24.74 22.92 8.05
CA LEU A 473 -24.96 22.47 9.43
C LEU A 473 -26.28 23.03 10.01
N GLY A 474 -26.63 24.28 9.66
CA GLY A 474 -27.87 24.92 10.09
C GLY A 474 -29.15 24.21 9.65
N ARG A 475 -29.10 23.37 8.60
CA ARG A 475 -30.26 22.57 8.12
C ARG A 475 -30.48 21.29 8.93
N PHE A 476 -29.49 20.86 9.71
CA PHE A 476 -29.54 19.62 10.50
C PHE A 476 -29.73 19.88 12.01
N LEU A 477 -29.81 21.14 12.44
CA LEU A 477 -30.18 21.47 13.81
C LEU A 477 -31.71 21.36 13.96
N PRO A 478 -32.22 20.65 14.98
CA PRO A 478 -33.65 20.64 15.26
C PRO A 478 -34.11 22.06 15.61
N ALA A 479 -35.31 22.41 15.10
CA ALA A 479 -35.92 23.74 15.21
C ALA A 479 -36.07 24.24 16.65
#